data_AF-A0A842URD7-F1
#
_entry.id   AF-A0A842URD7-F1
#
_cell.length_a   1.000
_cell.length_b   1.000
_cell.length_c   1.000
_cell.angle_alpha   90.00
_cell.angle_beta   90.00
_cell.angle_gamma   90.00
#
_symmetry.space_group_name_H-M   'P 1'
#
loop_
_entity.id
_entity.type
_entity.pdbx_description
1 polymer ?
#
loop_
_entity_poly.entity_id
_entity_poly.type
_entity_poly.pdbx_seq_one_letter_code
_entity_poly.pdbx_strand_id
1 'polypeptide(L)'
;MANEDIVEFIVGTYSLSPKMEEKVIRYAIRGIDEWTIDGFNNIYQYIARIIDGLRVPYAEKKISLDQLITRDSDNVLSTLFGVEDADLTQLFEGNEFPERITVDEALSVLCDYFEESDMLLLHQLRNRENGNLGLLNLSAEWLVENIERVRERFLQIVHEFEKDGRLVTPHRKIAYIKFNPLVIKYGNLSDAAKKGMVEAYDTFQGNALVASEGLGIPRTTIRRYWKKAGLKPSGQLPPKKKAMLVPAHQLYGGNAAEAAKQIGCNIQAVLIAWEKAGLESIKRVRLTPFQQYAIYVSYDLCKGNCSEAAKMLGHSTEVVWRYWNKKGLKSKGMVSDDEREKILSAYNTHNGNATAAARALGRSPSGIRYHWKKAGLLKNVKKYKRRN
;
A
#
# COMPACT_ATOMS: atom_id res chain seq x y z
N MET A 1 -24.82 -25.72 -7.55
CA MET A 1 -24.66 -24.50 -6.74
C MET A 1 -24.02 -23.47 -7.65
N ALA A 2 -24.56 -22.25 -7.78
CA ALA A 2 -23.93 -21.25 -8.62
C ALA A 2 -22.58 -20.85 -8.01
N ASN A 3 -21.61 -20.44 -8.83
CA ASN A 3 -20.33 -19.95 -8.32
C ASN A 3 -20.51 -18.75 -7.37
N GLU A 4 -21.58 -17.97 -7.57
CA GLU A 4 -21.97 -16.84 -6.73
C GLU A 4 -22.30 -17.29 -5.30
N ASP A 5 -23.16 -18.31 -5.14
CA ASP A 5 -23.51 -18.89 -3.82
C ASP A 5 -22.26 -19.41 -3.07
N ILE A 6 -21.34 -20.06 -3.80
CA ILE A 6 -20.11 -20.61 -3.22
C ILE A 6 -19.18 -19.47 -2.77
N VAL A 7 -19.08 -18.41 -3.56
CA VAL A 7 -18.27 -17.23 -3.22
C VAL A 7 -18.84 -16.52 -1.99
N GLU A 8 -20.15 -16.26 -1.96
CA GLU A 8 -20.81 -15.63 -0.82
C GLU A 8 -20.62 -16.45 0.46
N PHE A 9 -20.83 -17.77 0.37
CA PHE A 9 -20.59 -18.68 1.48
C PHE A 9 -19.15 -18.59 2.00
N ILE A 10 -18.16 -18.68 1.10
CA ILE A 10 -16.74 -18.64 1.50
C ILE A 10 -16.39 -17.28 2.10
N VAL A 11 -16.79 -16.17 1.48
CA VAL A 11 -16.46 -14.82 1.98
C VAL A 11 -17.11 -14.55 3.33
N GLY A 12 -18.34 -15.04 3.55
CA GLY A 12 -19.04 -14.94 4.82
C GLY A 12 -18.29 -15.58 6.00
N THR A 13 -17.42 -16.57 5.75
CA THR A 13 -16.60 -17.19 6.79
C THR A 13 -15.47 -16.30 7.34
N TYR A 14 -15.09 -15.25 6.62
CA TYR A 14 -13.95 -14.38 6.98
C TYR A 14 -14.32 -13.20 7.88
N SER A 15 -15.57 -13.10 8.35
CA SER A 15 -16.07 -12.03 9.26
C SER A 15 -15.66 -10.62 8.82
N LEU A 16 -15.75 -10.33 7.51
CA LEU A 16 -15.36 -9.04 6.96
C LEU A 16 -16.43 -7.97 7.23
N SER A 17 -16.04 -6.70 7.26
CA SER A 17 -17.03 -5.61 7.26
C SER A 17 -17.90 -5.69 5.98
N PRO A 18 -19.19 -5.30 6.02
CA PRO A 18 -20.10 -5.44 4.87
C PRO A 18 -19.58 -4.82 3.56
N LYS A 19 -18.88 -3.68 3.67
CA LYS A 19 -18.27 -3.02 2.50
C LYS A 19 -17.09 -3.78 1.90
N MET A 20 -16.33 -4.50 2.73
CA MET A 20 -15.20 -5.31 2.29
C MET A 20 -15.66 -6.64 1.72
N GLU A 21 -16.65 -7.25 2.34
CA GLU A 21 -17.34 -8.43 1.84
C GLU A 21 -17.90 -8.21 0.44
N GLU A 22 -18.72 -7.17 0.24
CA GLU A 22 -19.28 -6.82 -1.08
C GLU A 22 -18.17 -6.61 -2.13
N LYS A 23 -17.06 -6.01 -1.71
CA LYS A 23 -15.91 -5.74 -2.58
C LYS A 23 -15.16 -7.03 -2.95
N VAL A 24 -14.94 -7.93 -1.99
CA VAL A 24 -14.28 -9.23 -2.21
C VAL A 24 -15.13 -10.12 -3.08
N ILE A 25 -16.44 -10.25 -2.80
CA ILE A 25 -17.39 -11.03 -3.61
C ILE A 25 -17.33 -10.56 -5.07
N ARG A 26 -17.41 -9.25 -5.30
CA ARG A 26 -17.37 -8.68 -6.65
C ARG A 26 -16.06 -8.97 -7.39
N TYR A 27 -14.92 -8.98 -6.69
CA TYR A 27 -13.64 -9.34 -7.30
C TYR A 27 -13.47 -10.84 -7.51
N ALA A 28 -13.97 -11.64 -6.58
CA ALA A 28 -13.92 -13.09 -6.63
C ALA A 28 -14.75 -13.64 -7.78
N ILE A 29 -16.03 -13.26 -7.89
CA ILE A 29 -16.91 -13.68 -9.00
C ILE A 29 -16.27 -13.35 -10.34
N ARG A 30 -15.87 -12.09 -10.53
CA ARG A 30 -15.23 -11.64 -11.76
C ARG A 30 -13.95 -12.43 -12.06
N GLY A 31 -13.13 -12.70 -11.06
CA GLY A 31 -11.87 -13.42 -11.23
C GLY A 31 -12.04 -14.91 -11.52
N ILE A 32 -13.01 -15.54 -10.86
CA ILE A 32 -13.39 -16.94 -11.08
C ILE A 32 -13.90 -17.15 -12.49
N ASP A 33 -14.77 -16.25 -12.97
CA ASP A 33 -15.29 -16.29 -14.34
C ASP A 33 -14.18 -16.00 -15.36
N GLU A 34 -13.33 -15.00 -15.11
CA GLU A 34 -12.26 -14.63 -16.03
C GLU A 34 -11.21 -15.75 -16.17
N TRP A 35 -10.91 -16.50 -15.09
CA TRP A 35 -9.80 -17.47 -15.03
C TRP A 35 -10.30 -18.91 -14.99
N THR A 36 -11.61 -19.10 -15.19
CA THR A 36 -12.30 -20.40 -15.18
C THR A 36 -11.92 -21.24 -13.96
N ILE A 37 -11.92 -20.62 -12.78
CA ILE A 37 -11.52 -21.28 -11.53
C ILE A 37 -12.68 -22.16 -11.08
N ASP A 38 -12.51 -23.46 -11.19
CA ASP A 38 -13.51 -24.44 -10.80
C ASP A 38 -13.06 -25.23 -9.56
N GLY A 39 -14.03 -25.87 -8.92
CA GLY A 39 -13.80 -26.61 -7.69
C GLY A 39 -13.68 -25.71 -6.46
N PHE A 40 -14.32 -26.15 -5.36
CA PHE A 40 -14.42 -25.39 -4.12
C PHE A 40 -13.05 -24.96 -3.57
N ASN A 41 -12.05 -25.84 -3.58
CA ASN A 41 -10.74 -25.56 -3.01
C ASN A 41 -9.98 -24.45 -3.76
N ASN A 42 -10.06 -24.44 -5.10
CA ASN A 42 -9.40 -23.41 -5.92
C ASN A 42 -10.09 -22.06 -5.77
N ILE A 43 -11.43 -22.06 -5.70
CA ILE A 43 -12.23 -20.88 -5.42
C ILE A 43 -11.88 -20.32 -4.03
N TYR A 44 -11.78 -21.18 -3.02
CA TYR A 44 -11.39 -20.79 -1.66
C TYR A 44 -10.00 -20.14 -1.62
N GLN A 45 -8.99 -20.79 -2.19
CA GLN A 45 -7.62 -20.25 -2.23
C GLN A 45 -7.55 -18.92 -2.98
N TYR A 46 -8.32 -18.78 -4.06
CA TYR A 46 -8.38 -17.53 -4.82
C TYR A 46 -9.00 -16.39 -4.01
N ILE A 47 -10.10 -16.66 -3.31
CA ILE A 47 -10.76 -15.71 -2.41
C ILE A 47 -9.81 -15.31 -1.29
N ALA A 48 -9.14 -16.27 -0.64
CA ALA A 48 -8.15 -16.02 0.40
C ALA A 48 -7.06 -15.05 -0.10
N ARG A 49 -6.52 -15.28 -1.30
CA ARG A 49 -5.52 -14.40 -1.90
C ARG A 49 -6.04 -12.99 -2.19
N ILE A 50 -7.30 -12.85 -2.60
CA ILE A 50 -7.94 -11.54 -2.79
C ILE A 50 -8.06 -10.82 -1.45
N ILE A 51 -8.53 -11.52 -0.41
CA ILE A 51 -8.66 -10.99 0.93
C ILE A 51 -7.30 -10.53 1.45
N ASP A 52 -6.27 -11.36 1.33
CA ASP A 52 -4.90 -11.02 1.73
C ASP A 52 -4.39 -9.79 0.97
N GLY A 53 -4.53 -9.78 -0.35
CA GLY A 53 -4.09 -8.66 -1.19
C GLY A 53 -4.83 -7.35 -0.93
N LEU A 54 -6.09 -7.41 -0.48
CA LEU A 54 -6.87 -6.25 -0.06
C LEU A 54 -6.64 -5.88 1.41
N ARG A 55 -6.22 -6.83 2.25
CA ARG A 55 -5.78 -6.63 3.63
C ARG A 55 -4.37 -6.02 3.71
N VAL A 56 -3.53 -6.12 2.67
CA VAL A 56 -2.28 -5.35 2.57
C VAL A 56 -2.64 -3.87 2.44
N PRO A 57 -2.47 -3.05 3.49
CA PRO A 57 -2.75 -1.63 3.39
C PRO A 57 -1.69 -1.00 2.47
N TYR A 58 -2.07 0.08 1.78
CA TYR A 58 -1.12 1.08 1.29
C TYR A 58 -0.06 1.28 2.38
N ALA A 59 1.20 0.91 2.13
CA ALA A 59 2.22 0.82 3.16
C ALA A 59 2.57 2.22 3.71
N GLU A 60 1.80 2.70 4.70
CA GLU A 60 2.33 3.61 5.70
C GLU A 60 3.49 2.89 6.38
N LYS A 61 4.65 3.55 6.50
CA LYS A 61 5.75 3.06 7.33
C LYS A 61 5.18 2.86 8.74
N LYS A 62 5.10 1.61 9.16
CA LYS A 62 4.69 1.26 10.51
C LYS A 62 5.93 1.19 11.38
N ILE A 63 5.80 1.63 12.63
CA ILE A 63 6.84 1.47 13.63
C ILE A 63 6.56 0.14 14.36
N SER A 64 7.57 -0.71 14.49
CA SER A 64 7.54 -1.78 15.51
C SER A 64 7.48 -1.10 16.88
N LEU A 65 6.63 -1.55 17.80
CA LEU A 65 6.68 -1.03 19.18
C LEU A 65 8.06 -1.27 19.84
N ASP A 66 8.84 -2.15 19.25
CA ASP A 66 10.23 -2.54 19.55
C ASP A 66 11.28 -1.57 18.95
N GLN A 67 10.88 -0.48 18.27
CA GLN A 67 11.82 0.58 17.88
C GLN A 67 12.26 1.43 19.07
N LEU A 68 13.55 1.78 19.07
CA LEU A 68 14.26 2.53 20.10
C LEU A 68 13.53 3.81 20.57
N ILE A 69 13.01 3.80 21.79
CA ILE A 69 12.57 5.03 22.50
C ILE A 69 13.73 5.51 23.38
N THR A 70 14.42 6.58 22.98
CA THR A 70 15.47 7.22 23.80
C THR A 70 14.88 8.30 24.71
N ARG A 71 15.55 8.59 25.83
CA ARG A 71 15.16 9.62 26.80
C ARG A 71 15.12 11.03 26.20
N ASP A 72 15.90 11.24 25.14
CA ASP A 72 15.95 12.47 24.33
C ASP A 72 15.00 12.42 23.11
N SER A 73 14.24 11.33 22.93
CA SER A 73 13.20 11.27 21.91
C SER A 73 11.92 11.90 22.45
N ASP A 74 11.30 12.78 21.67
CA ASP A 74 9.97 13.36 21.91
C ASP A 74 8.83 12.29 21.94
N ASN A 75 9.17 10.99 21.91
CA ASN A 75 8.29 9.84 21.75
C ASN A 75 8.33 8.90 22.96
N VAL A 76 8.34 9.42 24.19
CA VAL A 76 8.08 8.56 25.36
C VAL A 76 6.67 7.97 25.21
N LEU A 77 6.41 6.74 25.67
CA LEU A 77 5.08 6.12 25.60
C LEU A 77 3.99 7.04 26.18
N SER A 78 4.29 7.77 27.26
CA SER A 78 3.42 8.80 27.84
C SER A 78 3.16 10.02 26.94
N THR A 79 4.04 10.30 25.97
CA THR A 79 3.83 11.30 24.92
C THR A 79 3.09 10.72 23.70
N LEU A 80 3.10 9.39 23.52
CA LEU A 80 2.35 8.68 22.48
C LEU A 80 0.89 8.42 22.86
N PHE A 81 0.58 8.24 24.13
CA PHE A 81 -0.79 8.25 24.66
C PHE A 81 -1.19 9.69 24.99
N GLY A 82 -2.33 10.16 24.47
CA GLY A 82 -2.85 11.49 24.76
C GLY A 82 -3.15 11.66 26.25
N VAL A 83 -2.73 12.79 26.83
CA VAL A 83 -2.98 13.19 28.23
C VAL A 83 -4.47 13.52 28.49
N GLU A 84 -5.34 13.33 27.49
CA GLU A 84 -6.75 13.75 27.51
C GLU A 84 -7.71 12.63 27.99
N ASP A 85 -7.19 11.46 28.34
CA ASP A 85 -8.01 10.36 28.87
C ASP A 85 -8.04 10.40 30.41
N ALA A 86 -9.22 10.69 30.97
CA ALA A 86 -9.43 10.82 32.41
C ALA A 86 -9.07 9.53 33.19
N ASP A 87 -9.25 8.35 32.58
CA ASP A 87 -8.89 7.07 33.21
C ASP A 87 -7.37 6.90 33.31
N LEU A 88 -6.62 7.44 32.34
CA LEU A 88 -5.16 7.50 32.41
C LEU A 88 -4.71 8.56 33.42
N THR A 89 -5.37 9.71 33.48
CA THR A 89 -5.02 10.77 34.44
C THR A 89 -5.13 10.27 35.88
N GLN A 90 -6.15 9.47 36.22
CA GLN A 90 -6.30 8.86 37.55
C GLN A 90 -5.14 7.92 37.94
N LEU A 91 -4.55 7.20 36.98
CA LEU A 91 -3.36 6.35 37.22
C LEU A 91 -2.09 7.17 37.52
N PHE A 92 -2.06 8.44 37.15
CA PHE A 92 -0.91 9.33 37.36
C PHE A 92 -1.13 10.36 38.48
N GLU A 93 -2.38 10.65 38.87
CA GLU A 93 -2.73 11.61 39.91
C GLU A 93 -2.77 10.99 41.33
N GLY A 94 -2.88 9.66 41.44
CA GLY A 94 -2.76 8.93 42.69
C GLY A 94 -1.31 8.71 43.11
N ASN A 95 -0.78 9.52 44.02
CA ASN A 95 0.52 9.31 44.69
C ASN A 95 0.55 8.08 45.63
N GLU A 96 -0.40 7.15 45.52
CA GLU A 96 -0.67 6.11 46.53
C GLU A 96 -0.18 4.70 46.17
N PHE A 97 0.64 4.54 45.12
CA PHE A 97 1.38 3.29 44.92
C PHE A 97 2.79 3.42 45.53
N PRO A 98 2.99 3.06 46.81
CA PRO A 98 4.31 3.13 47.45
C PRO A 98 5.32 2.17 46.79
N GLU A 99 4.84 1.13 46.13
CA GLU A 99 5.67 0.12 45.46
C GLU A 99 5.39 0.14 43.96
N ARG A 100 6.30 0.78 43.23
CA ARG A 100 6.30 0.78 41.75
C ARG A 100 7.11 -0.41 41.28
N ILE A 101 6.58 -1.17 40.32
CA ILE A 101 7.30 -2.29 39.72
C ILE A 101 7.97 -1.90 38.40
N THR A 102 9.06 -2.57 38.09
CA THR A 102 9.73 -2.50 36.78
C THR A 102 8.91 -3.24 35.72
N VAL A 103 9.20 -2.97 34.44
CA VAL A 103 8.57 -3.75 33.35
C VAL A 103 8.95 -5.23 33.43
N ASP A 104 10.16 -5.55 33.88
CA ASP A 104 10.59 -6.95 34.01
C ASP A 104 9.84 -7.68 35.13
N GLU A 105 9.61 -7.02 36.26
CA GLU A 105 8.75 -7.54 37.34
C GLU A 105 7.30 -7.69 36.87
N ALA A 106 6.75 -6.71 36.15
CA ALA A 106 5.41 -6.82 35.59
C ALA A 106 5.30 -7.99 34.60
N LEU A 107 6.27 -8.18 33.71
CA LEU A 107 6.31 -9.31 32.79
C LEU A 107 6.46 -10.65 33.52
N SER A 108 7.22 -10.69 34.61
CA SER A 108 7.33 -11.88 35.45
C SER A 108 5.98 -12.24 36.07
N VAL A 109 5.23 -11.26 36.58
CA VAL A 109 3.86 -11.47 37.11
C VAL A 109 2.93 -11.94 36.00
N LEU A 110 3.02 -11.37 34.80
CA LEU A 110 2.15 -11.73 33.67
C LEU A 110 2.45 -13.13 33.11
N CYS A 111 3.68 -13.65 33.28
CA CYS A 111 4.11 -14.91 32.67
C CYS A 111 3.27 -16.12 33.10
N ASP A 112 2.72 -16.10 34.31
CA ASP A 112 1.88 -17.19 34.83
C ASP A 112 0.44 -17.16 34.28
N TYR A 113 0.03 -16.07 33.61
CA TYR A 113 -1.36 -15.82 33.21
C TYR A 113 -1.55 -15.66 31.70
N PHE A 114 -0.46 -15.63 30.93
CA PHE A 114 -0.47 -15.47 29.48
C PHE A 114 0.10 -16.71 28.80
N GLU A 115 -0.41 -16.99 27.60
CA GLU A 115 0.13 -18.08 26.78
C GLU A 115 1.53 -17.72 26.27
N GLU A 116 2.36 -18.73 25.99
CA GLU A 116 3.74 -18.52 25.54
C GLU A 116 3.82 -17.63 24.29
N SER A 117 2.89 -17.79 23.34
CA SER A 117 2.80 -16.96 22.14
C SER A 117 2.48 -15.49 22.43
N ASP A 118 1.62 -15.23 23.41
CA ASP A 118 1.26 -13.87 23.82
C ASP A 118 2.41 -13.22 24.60
N MET A 119 3.10 -14.01 25.42
CA MET A 119 4.31 -13.56 26.13
C MET A 119 5.42 -13.17 25.17
N LEU A 120 5.59 -13.86 24.04
CA LEU A 120 6.53 -13.45 23.00
C LEU A 120 6.21 -12.06 22.43
N LEU A 121 4.92 -11.72 22.27
CA LEU A 121 4.48 -10.40 21.83
C LEU A 121 4.64 -9.34 22.94
N LEU A 122 4.33 -9.66 24.19
CA LEU A 122 4.59 -8.76 25.33
C LEU A 122 6.07 -8.45 25.50
N HIS A 123 6.94 -9.45 25.31
CA HIS A 123 8.39 -9.26 25.32
C HIS A 123 8.90 -8.36 24.20
N GLN A 124 8.14 -8.14 23.12
CA GLN A 124 8.48 -7.14 22.10
C GLN A 124 8.29 -5.71 22.61
N LEU A 125 7.37 -5.49 23.56
CA LEU A 125 7.18 -4.19 24.22
C LEU A 125 8.34 -3.86 25.18
N ARG A 126 9.13 -4.86 25.57
CA ARG A 126 10.35 -4.69 26.35
C ARG A 126 11.43 -4.07 25.45
N ASN A 127 11.52 -2.74 25.45
CA ASN A 127 12.56 -1.99 24.76
C ASN A 127 13.98 -2.43 25.22
N ARG A 128 14.67 -3.24 24.41
CA ARG A 128 15.87 -4.01 24.80
C ARG A 128 17.15 -3.18 24.99
N GLU A 129 17.22 -1.95 24.49
CA GLU A 129 18.48 -1.19 24.44
C GLU A 129 18.63 -0.11 25.52
N ASN A 130 17.55 0.25 26.22
CA ASN A 130 17.62 1.09 27.41
C ASN A 130 17.21 0.22 28.60
N GLY A 131 18.20 -0.34 29.32
CA GLY A 131 18.02 -1.23 30.48
C GLY A 131 17.29 -0.64 31.69
N ASN A 132 16.50 0.41 31.48
CA ASN A 132 15.62 1.03 32.45
C ASN A 132 14.35 1.50 31.70
N LEU A 133 13.56 0.54 31.22
CA LEU A 133 12.13 0.80 31.00
C LEU A 133 11.60 1.28 32.35
N GLY A 134 11.34 2.58 32.44
CA GLY A 134 11.06 3.23 33.71
C GLY A 134 10.01 2.50 34.54
N LEU A 135 10.07 2.71 35.85
CA LEU A 135 9.09 2.20 36.80
C LEU A 135 7.67 2.43 36.28
N LEU A 136 6.88 1.36 36.26
CA LEU A 136 5.45 1.45 36.02
C LEU A 136 4.81 2.04 37.29
N ASN A 137 3.91 3.00 37.12
CA ASN A 137 3.17 3.56 38.26
C ASN A 137 2.01 2.62 38.66
N LEU A 138 2.36 1.38 39.04
CA LEU A 138 1.46 0.36 39.53
C LEU A 138 2.24 -0.63 40.41
N SER A 139 1.55 -1.29 41.33
CA SER A 139 2.12 -2.36 42.17
C SER A 139 1.87 -3.75 41.58
N ALA A 140 2.60 -4.75 42.06
CA ALA A 140 2.39 -6.14 41.66
C ALA A 140 0.98 -6.63 42.06
N GLU A 141 0.50 -6.26 43.24
CA GLU A 141 -0.83 -6.64 43.75
C GLU A 141 -1.93 -6.11 42.84
N TRP A 142 -1.84 -4.82 42.45
CA TRP A 142 -2.82 -4.24 41.53
C TRP A 142 -2.84 -4.99 40.20
N LEU A 143 -1.67 -5.37 39.68
CA LEU A 143 -1.55 -6.11 38.42
C LEU A 143 -2.19 -7.49 38.53
N VAL A 144 -1.98 -8.20 39.64
CA VAL A 144 -2.61 -9.50 39.93
C VAL A 144 -4.14 -9.35 40.05
N GLU A 145 -4.62 -8.35 40.78
CA GLU A 145 -6.06 -8.08 40.94
C GLU A 145 -6.75 -7.73 39.61
N ASN A 146 -6.02 -7.14 38.66
CA ASN A 146 -6.54 -6.70 37.36
C ASN A 146 -6.10 -7.59 36.19
N ILE A 147 -5.58 -8.78 36.48
CA ILE A 147 -4.90 -9.63 35.47
C ILE A 147 -5.81 -9.99 34.29
N GLU A 148 -7.06 -10.37 34.56
CA GLU A 148 -8.04 -10.72 33.53
C GLU A 148 -8.37 -9.52 32.64
N ARG A 149 -8.48 -8.33 33.25
CA ARG A 149 -8.72 -7.07 32.51
C ARG A 149 -7.53 -6.70 31.63
N VAL A 150 -6.30 -6.90 32.12
CA VAL A 150 -5.08 -6.67 31.34
C VAL A 150 -5.00 -7.64 30.17
N ARG A 151 -5.27 -8.93 30.42
CA ARG A 151 -5.31 -9.98 29.40
C ARG A 151 -6.35 -9.69 28.32
N GLU A 152 -7.58 -9.39 28.68
CA GLU A 152 -8.66 -9.07 27.74
C GLU A 152 -8.29 -7.87 26.84
N ARG A 153 -7.71 -6.82 27.43
CA ARG A 153 -7.29 -5.62 26.69
C ARG A 153 -6.09 -5.90 25.79
N PHE A 154 -5.13 -6.71 26.24
CA PHE A 154 -4.00 -7.12 25.43
C PHE A 154 -4.46 -7.93 24.21
N LEU A 155 -5.35 -8.89 24.40
CA LEU A 155 -5.90 -9.70 23.30
C LEU A 155 -6.64 -8.85 22.27
N GLN A 156 -7.34 -7.79 22.69
CA GLN A 156 -7.92 -6.81 21.76
C GLN A 156 -6.85 -6.10 20.92
N ILE A 157 -5.72 -5.72 21.52
CA ILE A 157 -4.59 -5.07 20.82
C ILE A 157 -3.94 -6.06 19.84
N VAL A 158 -3.66 -7.29 20.29
CA VAL A 158 -3.11 -8.35 19.43
C VAL A 158 -4.02 -8.58 18.24
N HIS A 159 -5.32 -8.75 18.46
CA HIS A 159 -6.28 -8.97 17.39
C HIS A 159 -6.26 -7.88 16.32
N GLU A 160 -6.10 -6.61 16.69
CA GLU A 160 -6.11 -5.48 15.76
C GLU A 160 -4.74 -5.20 15.10
N PHE A 161 -3.64 -5.40 15.83
CA PHE A 161 -2.30 -4.93 15.40
C PHE A 161 -1.26 -6.02 15.17
N GLU A 162 -1.52 -7.26 15.56
CA GLU A 162 -0.61 -8.37 15.29
C GLU A 162 -0.55 -8.65 13.78
N LYS A 163 0.67 -8.71 13.26
CA LYS A 163 0.98 -9.12 11.89
C LYS A 163 2.30 -9.87 11.88
N ASP A 164 2.27 -11.11 11.41
CA ASP A 164 3.46 -11.94 11.20
C ASP A 164 4.29 -12.13 12.50
N GLY A 165 3.60 -12.34 13.62
CA GLY A 165 4.17 -12.51 14.95
C GLY A 165 4.68 -11.22 15.58
N ARG A 166 4.21 -10.05 15.12
CA ARG A 166 4.67 -8.73 15.62
C ARG A 166 3.53 -7.77 15.87
N LEU A 167 3.65 -6.93 16.91
CA LEU A 167 2.72 -5.83 17.14
C LEU A 167 3.09 -4.62 16.28
N VAL A 168 2.22 -4.26 15.34
CA VAL A 168 2.53 -3.23 14.34
C VAL A 168 1.52 -2.08 14.36
N THR A 169 1.92 -0.94 14.91
CA THR A 169 1.07 0.26 15.01
C THR A 169 1.42 1.33 13.97
N PRO A 170 0.44 2.16 13.55
CA PRO A 170 0.70 3.33 12.71
C PRO A 170 1.63 4.35 13.40
N HIS A 171 2.47 5.04 12.63
CA HIS A 171 3.36 6.12 13.11
C HIS A 171 2.57 7.40 13.43
N ARG A 172 1.61 7.33 14.36
CA ARG A 172 0.79 8.47 14.78
C ARG A 172 0.57 8.40 16.28
N LYS A 173 0.59 9.55 16.94
CA LYS A 173 0.24 9.68 18.36
C LYS A 173 -1.18 9.13 18.57
N ILE A 174 -1.38 8.27 19.56
CA ILE A 174 -2.71 7.82 19.97
C ILE A 174 -3.33 8.96 20.77
N ALA A 175 -4.37 9.59 20.24
CA ALA A 175 -5.10 10.64 20.95
C ALA A 175 -6.12 10.06 21.94
N TYR A 176 -6.67 8.89 21.63
CA TYR A 176 -7.72 8.27 22.43
C TYR A 176 -7.71 6.77 22.22
N ILE A 177 -7.89 6.02 23.32
CA ILE A 177 -8.07 4.58 23.30
C ILE A 177 -9.31 4.23 24.13
N LYS A 178 -10.20 3.42 23.58
CA LYS A 178 -11.31 2.81 24.30
C LYS A 178 -11.21 1.31 24.14
N PHE A 179 -11.49 0.56 25.19
CA PHE A 179 -11.65 -0.90 25.12
C PHE A 179 -13.14 -1.26 25.21
N ASN A 180 -13.52 -2.41 24.66
CA ASN A 180 -14.89 -2.93 24.65
C ASN A 180 -15.92 -1.99 23.98
N PRO A 181 -15.86 -1.84 22.64
CA PRO A 181 -14.89 -2.41 21.71
C PRO A 181 -13.59 -1.60 21.61
N LEU A 182 -12.51 -2.20 21.10
CA LEU A 182 -11.25 -1.49 20.86
C LEU A 182 -11.44 -0.38 19.82
N VAL A 183 -11.26 0.86 20.24
CA VAL A 183 -11.28 2.03 19.38
C VAL A 183 -10.05 2.88 19.67
N ILE A 184 -9.12 2.94 18.72
CA ILE A 184 -7.95 3.80 18.79
C ILE A 184 -8.10 4.94 17.80
N LYS A 185 -8.17 6.17 18.31
CA LYS A 185 -8.09 7.37 17.48
C LYS A 185 -6.67 7.90 17.52
N TYR A 186 -6.09 8.03 16.33
CA TYR A 186 -4.80 8.67 16.18
C TYR A 186 -4.99 10.18 16.07
N GLY A 187 -4.23 10.92 16.88
CA GLY A 187 -4.20 12.37 16.87
C GLY A 187 -3.69 12.92 15.54
N ASN A 188 -4.05 14.18 15.28
CA ASN A 188 -3.34 14.96 14.29
C ASN A 188 -1.86 15.06 14.70
N LEU A 189 -0.96 15.14 13.72
CA LEU A 189 0.45 15.48 13.99
C LEU A 189 0.49 16.71 14.92
N SER A 190 1.34 16.65 15.96
CA SER A 190 1.54 17.78 16.86
C SER A 190 2.00 19.00 16.05
N ASP A 191 1.72 20.20 16.55
CA ASP A 191 2.16 21.42 15.85
C ASP A 191 3.68 21.52 15.79
N ALA A 192 4.39 20.95 16.78
CA ALA A 192 5.84 20.76 16.75
C ALA A 192 6.27 19.87 15.57
N ALA A 193 5.63 18.71 15.36
CA ALA A 193 5.95 17.84 14.22
C ALA A 193 5.60 18.50 12.87
N LYS A 194 4.52 19.29 12.81
CA LYS A 194 4.18 20.09 11.62
C LYS A 194 5.23 21.15 11.34
N LYS A 195 5.68 21.86 12.37
CA LYS A 195 6.73 22.89 12.29
C LYS A 195 8.07 22.28 11.86
N GLY A 196 8.50 21.20 12.51
CA GLY A 196 9.71 20.46 12.14
C GLY A 196 9.68 19.93 10.71
N MET A 197 8.51 19.48 10.21
CA MET A 197 8.38 19.15 8.79
C MET A 197 8.63 20.35 7.88
N VAL A 198 8.11 21.53 8.21
CA VAL A 198 8.29 22.74 7.40
C VAL A 198 9.74 23.21 7.45
N GLU A 199 10.38 23.22 8.61
CA GLU A 199 11.79 23.61 8.80
C GLU A 199 12.74 22.65 8.08
N ALA A 200 12.42 21.36 8.05
CA ALA A 200 13.16 20.36 7.30
C ALA A 200 13.18 20.63 5.78
N TYR A 201 12.35 21.55 5.26
CA TYR A 201 12.41 21.95 3.86
C TYR A 201 13.79 22.48 3.47
N ASP A 202 14.38 23.36 4.28
CA ASP A 202 15.67 23.96 3.96
C ASP A 202 16.80 22.93 4.14
N THR A 203 16.75 22.15 5.22
CA THR A 203 17.70 21.06 5.51
C THR A 203 17.77 20.05 4.38
N PHE A 204 16.63 19.67 3.80
CA PHE A 204 16.56 18.70 2.70
C PHE A 204 16.41 19.33 1.32
N GLN A 205 16.59 20.65 1.21
CA GLN A 205 16.52 21.41 -0.05
C GLN A 205 15.22 21.12 -0.85
N GLY A 206 14.11 21.03 -0.13
CA GLY A 206 12.79 20.70 -0.67
C GLY A 206 12.64 19.27 -1.18
N ASN A 207 13.58 18.35 -0.92
CA ASN A 207 13.48 16.96 -1.35
C ASN A 207 12.65 16.12 -0.37
N ALA A 208 11.36 15.96 -0.69
CA ALA A 208 10.43 15.25 0.19
C ALA A 208 10.73 13.75 0.33
N LEU A 209 11.54 13.18 -0.57
CA LEU A 209 11.96 11.78 -0.43
C LEU A 209 13.02 11.66 0.67
N VAL A 210 14.07 12.50 0.61
CA VAL A 210 15.14 12.51 1.62
C VAL A 210 14.59 12.92 2.98
N ALA A 211 13.72 13.94 3.03
CA ALA A 211 13.05 14.33 4.26
C ALA A 211 12.19 13.20 4.86
N SER A 212 11.58 12.35 4.01
CA SER A 212 10.80 11.20 4.47
C SER A 212 11.66 10.07 5.03
N GLU A 213 12.89 9.95 4.55
CA GLU A 213 13.88 9.02 5.09
C GLU A 213 14.43 9.53 6.43
N GLY A 214 14.76 10.82 6.52
CA GLY A 214 15.31 11.44 7.74
C GLY A 214 14.31 11.63 8.88
N LEU A 215 13.05 11.97 8.58
CA LEU A 215 12.04 12.26 9.61
C LEU A 215 11.15 11.06 9.97
N GLY A 216 11.25 9.93 9.26
CA GLY A 216 10.33 8.80 9.40
C GLY A 216 8.89 9.07 8.91
N ILE A 217 8.56 10.30 8.51
CA ILE A 217 7.21 10.71 8.09
C ILE A 217 6.98 10.38 6.61
N PRO A 218 5.79 9.91 6.18
CA PRO A 218 5.51 9.64 4.78
C PRO A 218 5.70 10.86 3.86
N ARG A 219 6.38 10.65 2.72
CA ARG A 219 6.63 11.66 1.67
C ARG A 219 5.37 12.42 1.24
N THR A 220 4.22 11.76 1.17
CA THR A 220 2.93 12.39 0.80
C THR A 220 2.48 13.40 1.85
N THR A 221 2.67 13.09 3.14
CA THR A 221 2.38 13.97 4.27
C THR A 221 3.30 15.19 4.26
N ILE A 222 4.61 14.99 4.11
CA ILE A 222 5.60 16.08 4.01
C ILE A 222 5.23 17.03 2.87
N ARG A 223 4.99 16.49 1.66
CA ARG A 223 4.58 17.30 0.49
C ARG A 223 3.30 18.08 0.74
N ARG A 224 2.34 17.51 1.46
CA ARG A 224 1.08 18.18 1.79
C ARG A 224 1.32 19.38 2.72
N TYR A 225 2.16 19.21 3.75
CA TYR A 225 2.46 20.30 4.69
C TYR A 225 3.33 21.39 4.07
N TRP A 226 4.34 21.04 3.29
CA TRP A 226 5.12 22.02 2.52
C TRP A 226 4.23 22.84 1.58
N LYS A 227 3.32 22.20 0.83
CA LYS A 227 2.37 22.92 -0.02
C LYS A 227 1.43 23.84 0.78
N LYS A 228 0.96 23.41 1.95
CA LYS A 228 0.14 24.25 2.83
C LYS A 228 0.92 25.47 3.35
N ALA A 229 2.21 25.32 3.58
CA ALA A 229 3.12 26.40 3.96
C ALA A 229 3.60 27.26 2.77
N GLY A 230 3.08 27.05 1.56
CA GLY A 230 3.49 27.80 0.36
C GLY A 230 4.81 27.34 -0.28
N LEU A 231 5.44 26.29 0.26
CA LEU A 231 6.70 25.74 -0.23
C LEU A 231 6.45 24.80 -1.42
N LYS A 232 7.38 24.75 -2.37
CA LYS A 232 7.30 23.92 -3.59
C LYS A 232 8.23 22.71 -3.44
N PRO A 233 7.70 21.49 -3.17
CA PRO A 233 8.54 20.31 -3.05
C PRO A 233 9.40 20.14 -4.31
N SER A 234 10.72 20.07 -4.13
CA SER A 234 11.67 19.75 -5.18
C SER A 234 11.37 18.35 -5.71
N GLY A 235 11.17 18.26 -7.03
CA GLY A 235 11.16 17.00 -7.76
C GLY A 235 12.57 16.51 -8.09
N GLN A 236 13.62 17.26 -7.70
CA GLN A 236 14.99 16.93 -8.06
C GLN A 236 15.46 15.68 -7.30
N LEU A 237 16.18 14.81 -7.99
CA LEU A 237 16.84 13.69 -7.33
C LEU A 237 17.96 14.20 -6.43
N PRO A 238 18.25 13.49 -5.32
CA PRO A 238 19.44 13.74 -4.52
C PRO A 238 20.72 13.71 -5.39
N PRO A 239 21.74 14.53 -5.10
CA PRO A 239 22.99 14.57 -5.88
C PRO A 239 23.63 13.19 -6.06
N LYS A 240 23.65 12.38 -5.00
CA LYS A 240 24.15 10.99 -5.04
C LYS A 240 23.42 10.13 -6.08
N LYS A 241 22.09 10.18 -6.13
CA LYS A 241 21.30 9.45 -7.13
C LYS A 241 21.48 10.03 -8.53
N LYS A 242 21.60 11.36 -8.65
CA LYS A 242 21.84 12.05 -9.93
C LYS A 242 23.18 11.63 -10.56
N ALA A 243 24.23 11.50 -9.76
CA ALA A 243 25.54 11.02 -10.21
C ALA A 243 25.51 9.58 -10.73
N MET A 244 24.59 8.74 -10.23
CA MET A 244 24.41 7.35 -10.69
C MET A 244 23.64 7.23 -12.01
N LEU A 245 22.93 8.28 -12.46
CA LEU A 245 22.05 8.17 -13.63
C LEU A 245 22.83 7.87 -14.91
N VAL A 246 23.91 8.59 -15.20
CA VAL A 246 24.69 8.41 -16.44
C VAL A 246 25.45 7.09 -16.46
N PRO A 247 26.22 6.69 -15.43
CA PRO A 247 26.91 5.39 -15.39
C PRO A 247 25.97 4.19 -15.50
N ALA A 248 24.73 4.33 -15.02
CA ALA A 248 23.72 3.29 -15.13
C ALA A 248 23.34 2.96 -16.58
N HIS A 249 23.61 3.84 -17.55
CA HIS A 249 23.42 3.52 -18.97
C HIS A 249 24.30 2.34 -19.38
N GLN A 250 25.59 2.39 -19.05
CA GLN A 250 26.52 1.31 -19.35
C GLN A 250 26.19 0.06 -18.54
N LEU A 251 25.91 0.21 -17.24
CA LEU A 251 25.65 -0.91 -16.34
C LEU A 251 24.41 -1.73 -16.73
N TYR A 252 23.36 -1.08 -17.22
CA TYR A 252 22.10 -1.73 -17.60
C TYR A 252 21.87 -1.76 -19.10
N GLY A 253 22.93 -1.55 -19.90
CA GLY A 253 22.88 -1.59 -21.36
C GLY A 253 21.78 -0.72 -21.96
N GLY A 254 21.59 0.51 -21.44
CA GLY A 254 20.56 1.43 -21.91
C GLY A 254 19.12 1.06 -21.53
N ASN A 255 18.90 0.14 -20.59
CA ASN A 255 17.55 -0.16 -20.06
C ASN A 255 17.15 0.82 -18.95
N ALA A 256 16.41 1.88 -19.32
CA ALA A 256 16.03 2.94 -18.40
C ALA A 256 15.11 2.47 -17.26
N ALA A 257 14.27 1.46 -17.50
CA ALA A 257 13.34 0.95 -16.51
C ALA A 257 14.09 0.21 -15.40
N GLU A 258 15.04 -0.65 -15.78
CA GLU A 258 15.88 -1.38 -14.81
C GLU A 258 16.79 -0.41 -14.05
N ALA A 259 17.44 0.52 -14.75
CA ALA A 259 18.23 1.58 -14.11
C ALA A 259 17.41 2.39 -13.08
N ALA A 260 16.18 2.77 -13.43
CA ALA A 260 15.31 3.53 -12.54
C ALA A 260 14.93 2.74 -11.28
N LYS A 261 14.64 1.44 -11.44
CA LYS A 261 14.31 0.53 -10.34
C LYS A 261 15.49 0.39 -9.38
N GLN A 262 16.69 0.13 -9.90
CA GLN A 262 17.90 -0.09 -9.09
C GLN A 262 18.37 1.19 -8.37
N ILE A 263 18.24 2.36 -9.00
CA ILE A 263 18.56 3.66 -8.37
C ILE A 263 17.44 4.11 -7.40
N GLY A 264 16.25 3.50 -7.48
CA GLY A 264 15.07 3.89 -6.72
C GLY A 264 14.60 5.30 -7.10
N CYS A 265 14.38 5.54 -8.40
CA CYS A 265 13.92 6.82 -8.94
C CYS A 265 12.88 6.67 -10.06
N ASN A 266 12.40 7.80 -10.59
CA ASN A 266 11.46 7.81 -11.71
C ASN A 266 12.21 7.54 -13.03
N ILE A 267 11.68 6.65 -13.86
CA ILE A 267 12.19 6.36 -15.22
C ILE A 267 12.43 7.61 -16.06
N GLN A 268 11.57 8.63 -15.90
CA GLN A 268 11.71 9.87 -16.66
C GLN A 268 12.95 10.68 -16.28
N ALA A 269 13.42 10.57 -15.04
CA ALA A 269 14.66 11.20 -14.63
C ALA A 269 15.88 10.52 -15.27
N VAL A 270 15.85 9.19 -15.42
CA VAL A 270 16.87 8.42 -16.13
C VAL A 270 16.90 8.81 -17.60
N LEU A 271 15.73 8.80 -18.26
CA LEU A 271 15.62 9.15 -19.69
C LEU A 271 16.13 10.56 -19.99
N ILE A 272 15.72 11.57 -19.20
CA ILE A 272 16.19 12.94 -19.37
C ILE A 272 17.71 13.04 -19.15
N ALA A 273 18.25 12.32 -18.16
CA ALA A 273 19.68 12.35 -17.88
C ALA A 273 20.50 11.72 -19.01
N TRP A 274 20.03 10.61 -19.57
CA TRP A 274 20.67 9.94 -20.71
C TRP A 274 20.57 10.78 -21.99
N GLU A 275 19.39 11.35 -22.28
CA GLU A 275 19.20 12.26 -23.40
C GLU A 275 20.16 13.47 -23.34
N LYS A 276 20.29 14.10 -22.15
CA LYS A 276 21.25 15.20 -21.94
C LYS A 276 22.71 14.79 -22.10
N ALA A 277 23.03 13.52 -21.86
CA ALA A 277 24.36 12.97 -22.04
C ALA A 277 24.61 12.44 -23.46
N GLY A 278 23.65 12.59 -24.39
CA GLY A 278 23.74 12.04 -25.74
C GLY A 278 23.62 10.51 -25.80
N LEU A 279 23.11 9.88 -24.75
CA LEU A 279 22.99 8.44 -24.63
C LEU A 279 21.59 7.99 -25.06
N GLU A 280 21.54 7.05 -26.01
CA GLU A 280 20.28 6.47 -26.45
C GLU A 280 19.75 5.47 -25.43
N SER A 281 18.53 5.71 -24.93
CA SER A 281 17.82 4.69 -24.18
C SER A 281 17.34 3.59 -25.12
N ILE A 282 17.45 2.33 -24.70
CA ILE A 282 16.71 1.25 -25.32
C ILE A 282 15.23 1.48 -25.01
N LYS A 283 14.50 2.06 -25.98
CA LYS A 283 13.05 2.34 -25.87
C LYS A 283 12.22 1.08 -25.60
N ARG A 284 12.78 -0.11 -25.85
CA ARG A 284 12.10 -1.40 -25.76
C ARG A 284 13.08 -2.47 -25.35
N VAL A 285 12.89 -3.06 -24.17
CA VAL A 285 13.61 -4.29 -23.76
C VAL A 285 13.53 -5.28 -24.93
N ARG A 286 14.67 -5.55 -25.56
CA ARG A 286 14.73 -6.52 -26.66
C ARG A 286 14.59 -7.88 -25.98
N LEU A 287 13.43 -8.50 -26.13
CA LEU A 287 13.18 -9.80 -25.53
C LEU A 287 14.21 -10.81 -26.07
N THR A 288 14.74 -11.65 -25.20
CA THR A 288 15.63 -12.74 -25.61
C THR A 288 14.88 -13.69 -26.56
N PRO A 289 15.58 -14.44 -27.44
CA PRO A 289 14.92 -15.43 -28.29
C PRO A 289 14.01 -16.39 -27.51
N PHE A 290 14.43 -16.78 -26.31
CA PHE A 290 13.65 -17.60 -25.38
C PHE A 290 12.37 -16.89 -24.91
N GLN A 291 12.44 -15.62 -24.49
CA GLN A 291 11.26 -14.85 -24.09
C GLN A 291 10.27 -14.66 -25.26
N GLN A 292 10.79 -14.43 -26.47
CA GLN A 292 9.95 -14.33 -27.66
C GLN A 292 9.23 -15.65 -27.95
N TYR A 293 9.97 -16.77 -27.86
CA TYR A 293 9.40 -18.11 -28.01
C TYR A 293 8.32 -18.40 -26.96
N ALA A 294 8.58 -18.11 -25.69
CA ALA A 294 7.62 -18.25 -24.61
C ALA A 294 6.36 -17.40 -24.84
N ILE A 295 6.51 -16.18 -25.35
CA ILE A 295 5.36 -15.37 -25.79
C ILE A 295 4.58 -16.09 -26.89
N TYR A 296 5.21 -16.58 -27.95
CA TYR A 296 4.46 -17.24 -29.02
C TYR A 296 3.71 -18.49 -28.56
N VAL A 297 4.35 -19.36 -27.77
CA VAL A 297 3.73 -20.58 -27.22
C VAL A 297 2.57 -20.24 -26.27
N SER A 298 2.63 -19.12 -25.56
CA SER A 298 1.54 -18.70 -24.67
C SER A 298 0.23 -18.39 -25.39
N TYR A 299 0.24 -18.23 -26.73
CA TYR A 299 -0.98 -18.00 -27.50
C TYR A 299 -1.98 -19.14 -27.35
N ASP A 300 -1.50 -20.38 -27.55
CA ASP A 300 -2.35 -21.56 -27.46
C ASP A 300 -2.75 -21.85 -26.00
N LEU A 301 -1.78 -21.70 -25.08
CA LEU A 301 -1.99 -21.92 -23.64
C LEU A 301 -3.07 -20.98 -23.07
N CYS A 302 -3.03 -19.70 -23.45
CA CYS A 302 -3.99 -18.70 -22.98
C CYS A 302 -5.16 -18.49 -23.96
N LYS A 303 -5.34 -19.37 -24.96
CA LYS A 303 -6.43 -19.31 -25.96
C LYS A 303 -6.60 -17.92 -26.58
N GLY A 304 -5.48 -17.27 -26.91
CA GLY A 304 -5.43 -15.93 -27.50
C GLY A 304 -5.71 -14.77 -26.52
N ASN A 305 -5.78 -14.99 -25.20
CA ASN A 305 -5.97 -13.93 -24.21
C ASN A 305 -4.64 -13.26 -23.83
N CYS A 306 -4.36 -12.07 -24.39
CA CYS A 306 -3.10 -11.36 -24.12
C CYS A 306 -2.93 -10.96 -22.65
N SER A 307 -4.00 -10.70 -21.91
CA SER A 307 -3.91 -10.24 -20.52
C SER A 307 -3.47 -11.37 -19.60
N GLU A 308 -3.93 -12.57 -19.89
CA GLU A 308 -3.57 -13.79 -19.16
C GLU A 308 -2.14 -14.21 -19.48
N ALA A 309 -1.77 -14.26 -20.77
CA ALA A 309 -0.40 -14.52 -21.20
C ALA A 309 0.59 -13.49 -20.63
N ALA A 310 0.20 -12.21 -20.55
CA ALA A 310 1.01 -11.17 -19.93
C ALA A 310 1.26 -11.42 -18.43
N LYS A 311 0.22 -11.81 -17.68
CA LYS A 311 0.36 -12.19 -16.26
C LYS A 311 1.26 -13.42 -16.12
N MET A 312 1.06 -14.45 -16.94
CA MET A 312 1.83 -15.68 -16.91
C MET A 312 3.33 -15.43 -17.18
N LEU A 313 3.65 -14.55 -18.12
CA LEU A 313 5.03 -14.31 -18.57
C LEU A 313 5.73 -13.15 -17.84
N GLY A 314 5.05 -12.45 -16.92
CA GLY A 314 5.60 -11.26 -16.28
C GLY A 314 5.89 -10.11 -17.26
N HIS A 315 5.11 -10.02 -18.34
CA HIS A 315 5.23 -8.97 -19.35
C HIS A 315 3.98 -8.09 -19.39
N SER A 316 4.05 -6.95 -20.07
CA SER A 316 2.84 -6.15 -20.30
C SER A 316 1.97 -6.77 -21.41
N THR A 317 0.64 -6.60 -21.31
CA THR A 317 -0.33 -7.03 -22.35
C THR A 317 0.04 -6.53 -23.74
N GLU A 318 0.52 -5.28 -23.81
CA GLU A 318 0.97 -4.64 -25.04
C GLU A 318 2.19 -5.32 -25.67
N VAL A 319 3.12 -5.82 -24.85
CA VAL A 319 4.29 -6.57 -25.33
C VAL A 319 3.84 -7.90 -25.93
N VAL A 320 3.03 -8.67 -25.21
CA VAL A 320 2.51 -9.96 -25.69
C VAL A 320 1.74 -9.80 -27.00
N TRP A 321 0.78 -8.86 -27.01
CA TRP A 321 -0.03 -8.55 -28.18
C TRP A 321 0.81 -8.24 -29.42
N ARG A 322 1.80 -7.37 -29.29
CA ARG A 322 2.64 -6.95 -30.41
C ARG A 322 3.39 -8.12 -31.03
N TYR A 323 3.92 -9.01 -30.20
CA TYR A 323 4.64 -10.19 -30.67
C TYR A 323 3.68 -11.18 -31.34
N TRP A 324 2.52 -11.45 -30.76
CA TRP A 324 1.48 -12.27 -31.40
C TRP A 324 1.04 -11.70 -32.75
N ASN A 325 0.76 -10.40 -32.82
CA ASN A 325 0.34 -9.74 -34.05
C ASN A 325 1.43 -9.80 -35.14
N LYS A 326 2.71 -9.69 -34.76
CA LYS A 326 3.85 -9.88 -35.69
C LYS A 326 3.89 -11.28 -36.33
N LYS A 327 3.31 -12.28 -35.69
CA LYS A 327 3.14 -13.65 -36.19
C LYS A 327 1.78 -13.92 -36.83
N GLY A 328 0.93 -12.89 -36.98
CA GLY A 328 -0.42 -13.01 -37.52
C GLY A 328 -1.43 -13.64 -36.56
N LEU A 329 -1.09 -13.76 -35.27
CA LEU A 329 -1.97 -14.34 -34.25
C LEU A 329 -2.95 -13.28 -33.73
N LYS A 330 -4.26 -13.59 -33.75
CA LYS A 330 -5.32 -12.65 -33.37
C LYS A 330 -5.62 -12.71 -31.88
N SER A 331 -5.30 -11.65 -31.15
CA SER A 331 -5.61 -11.55 -29.72
C SER A 331 -7.11 -11.43 -29.46
N LYS A 332 -7.63 -12.21 -28.53
CA LYS A 332 -8.98 -12.10 -27.99
C LYS A 332 -9.11 -10.84 -27.14
N GLY A 333 -10.05 -9.97 -27.50
CA GLY A 333 -10.40 -8.77 -26.72
C GLY A 333 -9.58 -7.50 -27.02
N MET A 334 -8.56 -7.56 -27.87
CA MET A 334 -7.84 -6.37 -28.33
C MET A 334 -8.37 -5.93 -29.70
N VAL A 335 -8.58 -4.62 -29.85
CA VAL A 335 -9.11 -4.00 -31.07
C VAL A 335 -8.00 -3.94 -32.12
N SER A 336 -8.27 -4.42 -33.34
CA SER A 336 -7.31 -4.31 -34.46
C SER A 336 -7.10 -2.85 -34.86
N ASP A 337 -6.06 -2.54 -35.64
CA ASP A 337 -5.84 -1.17 -36.09
C ASP A 337 -7.00 -0.66 -36.98
N ASP A 338 -7.51 -1.47 -37.90
CA ASP A 338 -8.69 -1.15 -38.71
C ASP A 338 -9.94 -0.89 -37.85
N GLU A 339 -10.13 -1.71 -36.83
CA GLU A 339 -11.27 -1.55 -35.93
C GLU A 339 -11.09 -0.33 -35.02
N ARG A 340 -9.85 -0.03 -34.63
CA ARG A 340 -9.53 1.19 -33.89
C ARG A 340 -9.82 2.41 -34.75
N GLU A 341 -9.50 2.39 -36.04
CA GLU A 341 -9.84 3.47 -36.97
C GLU A 341 -11.36 3.66 -37.08
N LYS A 342 -12.13 2.57 -37.18
CA LYS A 342 -13.62 2.61 -37.10
C LYS A 342 -14.12 3.20 -35.78
N ILE A 343 -13.49 2.85 -34.66
CA ILE A 343 -13.83 3.44 -33.35
C ILE A 343 -13.53 4.94 -33.35
N LEU A 344 -12.39 5.38 -33.88
CA LEU A 344 -12.01 6.80 -33.90
C LEU A 344 -12.90 7.62 -34.83
N SER A 345 -13.23 7.11 -36.02
CA SER A 345 -14.12 7.81 -36.97
C SER A 345 -15.55 7.94 -36.45
N ALA A 346 -16.03 6.96 -35.68
CA ALA A 346 -17.32 7.00 -35.00
C ALA A 346 -17.48 8.17 -34.01
N TYR A 347 -16.40 8.83 -33.59
CA TYR A 347 -16.47 10.02 -32.75
C TYR A 347 -17.25 11.15 -33.44
N ASN A 348 -16.93 11.44 -34.70
CA ASN A 348 -17.59 12.49 -35.46
C ASN A 348 -19.01 12.07 -35.85
N THR A 349 -19.18 10.83 -36.32
CA THR A 349 -20.49 10.28 -36.73
C THR A 349 -21.54 10.34 -35.62
N HIS A 350 -21.12 10.14 -34.37
CA HIS A 350 -22.02 10.14 -33.21
C HIS A 350 -21.83 11.36 -32.30
N ASN A 351 -21.21 12.45 -32.78
CA ASN A 351 -21.02 13.69 -32.03
C ASN A 351 -20.47 13.49 -30.60
N GLY A 352 -19.48 12.60 -30.45
CA GLY A 352 -18.87 12.27 -29.16
C GLY A 352 -19.76 11.46 -28.20
N ASN A 353 -20.90 10.93 -28.64
CA ASN A 353 -21.76 10.05 -27.85
C ASN A 353 -21.22 8.61 -27.89
N ALA A 354 -20.45 8.25 -26.86
CA ALA A 354 -19.81 6.94 -26.77
C ALA A 354 -20.81 5.78 -26.66
N THR A 355 -22.01 6.00 -26.11
CA THR A 355 -23.02 4.94 -25.98
C THR A 355 -23.66 4.61 -27.33
N ALA A 356 -23.93 5.64 -28.14
CA ALA A 356 -24.44 5.46 -29.50
C ALA A 356 -23.39 4.75 -30.40
N ALA A 357 -22.14 5.23 -30.37
CA ALA A 357 -21.04 4.60 -31.10
C ALA A 357 -20.78 3.15 -30.66
N ALA A 358 -20.87 2.88 -29.35
CA ALA A 358 -20.75 1.53 -28.80
C ALA A 358 -21.83 0.59 -29.34
N ARG A 359 -23.09 1.04 -29.38
CA ARG A 359 -24.21 0.27 -29.94
C ARG A 359 -24.02 -0.01 -31.42
N ALA A 360 -23.55 0.97 -32.20
CA ALA A 360 -23.30 0.82 -33.63
C ALA A 360 -22.14 -0.15 -33.95
N LEU A 361 -21.09 -0.14 -33.12
CA LEU A 361 -19.88 -0.95 -33.34
C LEU A 361 -19.90 -2.30 -32.60
N GLY A 362 -20.96 -2.63 -31.86
CA GLY A 362 -21.03 -3.86 -31.06
C GLY A 362 -19.98 -3.91 -29.94
N ARG A 363 -19.62 -2.75 -29.38
CA ARG A 363 -18.58 -2.60 -28.35
C ARG A 363 -19.16 -2.02 -27.06
N SER A 364 -18.38 -2.06 -25.98
CA SER A 364 -18.79 -1.41 -24.74
C SER A 364 -18.55 0.10 -24.77
N PRO A 365 -19.43 0.94 -24.18
CA PRO A 365 -19.22 2.39 -24.10
C PRO A 365 -17.92 2.78 -23.38
N SER A 366 -17.45 1.95 -22.45
CA SER A 366 -16.18 2.16 -21.76
C SER A 366 -14.98 1.92 -22.67
N GLY A 367 -15.02 0.91 -23.54
CA GLY A 367 -14.00 0.65 -24.55
C GLY A 367 -13.87 1.80 -25.55
N ILE A 368 -15.00 2.27 -26.09
CA ILE A 368 -15.04 3.43 -26.99
C ILE A 368 -14.41 4.66 -26.34
N ARG A 369 -14.84 5.00 -25.11
CA ARG A 369 -14.28 6.15 -24.35
C ARG A 369 -12.79 6.02 -24.11
N TYR A 370 -12.29 4.81 -23.83
CA TYR A 370 -10.86 4.58 -23.64
C TYR A 370 -10.07 4.94 -24.91
N HIS A 371 -10.49 4.46 -26.08
CA HIS A 371 -9.82 4.75 -27.34
C HIS A 371 -9.90 6.23 -27.73
N TRP A 372 -11.06 6.87 -27.56
CA TRP A 372 -11.22 8.32 -27.80
C TRP A 372 -10.38 9.17 -26.87
N LYS A 373 -10.31 8.82 -25.58
CA LYS A 373 -9.46 9.53 -24.60
C LYS A 373 -7.99 9.39 -24.97
N LYS A 374 -7.55 8.20 -25.36
CA LYS A 374 -6.16 7.94 -25.76
C LYS A 374 -5.78 8.71 -27.03
N ALA A 375 -6.73 8.95 -27.93
CA ALA A 375 -6.57 9.78 -29.12
C ALA A 375 -6.75 11.29 -28.89
N GLY A 376 -7.02 11.72 -27.65
CA GLY A 376 -7.22 13.15 -27.34
C GLY A 376 -8.58 13.73 -27.77
N LEU A 377 -9.51 12.89 -28.24
CA LEU A 377 -10.84 13.31 -28.72
C LEU A 377 -11.79 13.68 -27.56
N LEU A 378 -11.59 13.10 -26.38
CA LEU A 378 -12.34 13.50 -25.18
C LEU A 378 -11.57 14.60 -24.46
N LYS A 379 -12.04 15.86 -24.59
CA LYS A 379 -11.62 16.93 -23.67
C LYS A 379 -11.94 16.47 -22.25
N ASN A 380 -10.98 16.61 -21.33
CA ASN A 380 -11.20 16.28 -19.92
C ASN A 380 -12.36 17.15 -19.40
N VAL A 381 -13.57 16.59 -19.39
CA VAL A 381 -14.71 17.21 -18.71
C VAL A 381 -14.31 17.18 -17.24
N LYS A 382 -13.79 18.31 -16.75
CA LYS A 382 -13.58 18.53 -15.32
C LYS A 382 -14.92 18.19 -14.68
N LYS A 383 -14.95 17.18 -13.81
CA LYS A 383 -16.15 16.82 -13.04
C LYS A 383 -16.66 18.11 -12.41
N TYR A 384 -17.70 18.71 -12.97
CA TYR A 384 -18.46 19.72 -12.28
C TYR A 384 -19.02 18.99 -11.06
N LYS A 385 -18.50 19.35 -9.87
CA LYS A 385 -19.16 19.01 -8.62
C LYS A 385 -20.57 19.55 -8.76
N ARG A 386 -21.57 18.66 -8.77
CA ARG A 386 -22.95 19.07 -8.51
C ARG A 386 -22.92 19.79 -7.16
N ARG A 387 -23.10 21.12 -7.20
CA ARG A 387 -23.54 21.86 -6.03
C ARG A 387 -24.97 21.40 -5.82
N ASN A 388 -25.16 20.55 -4.81
CA ASN A 388 -26.45 20.47 -4.13
C ASN A 388 -26.43 21.56 -3.06
#